data_AF-A0A356L1R8-F1
#
_entry.id   AF-A0A356L1R8-F1
#
_cell.length_a   1.000
_cell.length_b   1.000
_cell.length_c   1.000
_cell.angle_alpha   90.00
_cell.angle_beta   90.00
_cell.angle_gamma   90.00
#
_symmetry.space_group_name_H-M   'P 1'
#
loop_
_entity.id
_entity.type
_entity.pdbx_description
1 polymer ?
#
loop_
_entity_poly.entity_id
_entity_poly.type
_entity_poly.pdbx_seq_one_letter_code
_entity_poly.pdbx_strand_id
1 'polypeptide(L)'
;MIHLRPHHGVCLLNFRGKGYSDGFSQNMAVMQTRLKAHPEEDICITKGADDLCAHCPNRRGSACTSEHPPLFDENVLRMTGLQYGQVLSWKDFSDATRPLSLDRLEETCPDCEWLPLCKEIAAERLKTEASTGMRCEAQSAEVGQVPAEAEKERSE
;
A
#
# COMPACT_ATOMS: atom_id res chain seq x y z
N MET A 1 10.12 -3.23 -15.56
CA MET A 1 9.04 -3.70 -14.68
C MET A 1 9.61 -3.89 -13.29
N ILE A 2 9.07 -3.17 -12.31
CA ILE A 2 9.49 -3.22 -10.92
C ILE A 2 8.60 -4.24 -10.19
N HIS A 3 9.19 -5.13 -9.41
CA HIS A 3 8.42 -6.01 -8.52
C HIS A 3 8.36 -5.38 -7.14
N LEU A 4 7.15 -5.26 -6.60
CA LEU A 4 6.93 -4.74 -5.25
C LEU A 4 6.00 -5.65 -4.47
N ARG A 5 6.36 -5.90 -3.21
CA ARG A 5 5.44 -6.42 -2.23
C ARG A 5 4.40 -5.34 -1.90
N PRO A 6 3.14 -5.73 -1.67
CA PRO A 6 2.10 -4.80 -1.28
C PRO A 6 2.51 -3.88 -0.11
N HIS A 7 3.05 -4.43 0.98
CA HIS A 7 3.42 -3.60 2.13
C HIS A 7 4.62 -2.68 1.83
N HIS A 8 5.57 -3.10 1.01
CA HIS A 8 6.70 -2.27 0.61
C HIS A 8 6.26 -1.06 -0.21
N GLY A 9 5.26 -1.23 -1.07
CA GLY A 9 4.61 -0.11 -1.75
C GLY A 9 4.04 0.89 -0.74
N VAL A 10 3.35 0.43 0.31
CA VAL A 10 2.87 1.30 1.39
C VAL A 10 4.02 1.96 2.16
N CYS A 11 5.08 1.22 2.49
CA CYS A 11 6.27 1.74 3.16
C CYS A 11 6.93 2.87 2.35
N LEU A 12 6.96 2.78 1.01
CA LEU A 12 7.50 3.83 0.14
C LEU A 12 6.69 5.14 0.23
N LEU A 13 5.38 5.10 0.50
CA LEU A 13 4.56 6.31 0.68
C LEU A 13 4.94 7.09 1.96
N ASN A 14 5.34 6.37 3.01
CA ASN A 14 5.76 6.94 4.30
C ASN A 14 7.27 6.90 4.52
N PHE A 15 8.07 6.70 3.48
CA PHE A 15 9.52 6.66 3.64
C PHE A 15 10.14 8.07 3.75
N ARG A 16 11.06 8.23 4.71
CA ARG A 16 11.79 9.48 5.04
C ARG A 16 13.30 9.29 5.24
N GLY A 17 13.89 8.24 4.68
CA GLY A 17 15.33 8.00 4.82
C GLY A 17 15.76 7.42 6.18
N LYS A 18 14.81 6.99 7.01
CA LYS A 18 15.05 6.44 8.36
C LYS A 18 14.27 5.14 8.54
N GLY A 19 14.69 4.38 9.55
CA GLY A 19 13.96 3.21 10.01
C GLY A 19 14.29 1.91 9.29
N TYR A 20 15.43 1.82 8.60
CA TYR A 20 15.90 0.53 8.08
C TYR A 20 17.43 0.55 8.06
N SER A 21 18.05 -0.62 7.88
CA SER A 21 19.50 -0.70 7.65
C SER A 21 19.94 0.21 6.50
N ASP A 22 21.15 0.78 6.56
CA ASP A 22 21.65 1.76 5.60
C ASP A 22 21.47 1.35 4.14
N GLY A 23 21.84 0.11 3.78
CA GLY A 23 21.70 -0.40 2.41
C GLY A 23 20.25 -0.51 1.95
N PHE A 24 19.34 -0.93 2.83
CA PHE A 24 17.91 -0.99 2.52
C PHE A 24 17.30 0.40 2.40
N SER A 25 17.62 1.30 3.33
CA SER A 25 17.20 2.71 3.30
C SER A 25 17.66 3.40 2.02
N GLN A 26 18.89 3.15 1.56
CA GLN A 26 19.40 3.73 0.31
C GLN A 26 18.63 3.21 -0.91
N ASN A 27 18.35 1.90 -0.97
CA ASN A 27 17.55 1.32 -2.06
C ASN A 27 16.12 1.88 -2.06
N MET A 28 15.49 1.99 -0.89
CA MET A 28 14.18 2.64 -0.75
C MET A 28 14.21 4.09 -1.23
N ALA A 29 15.27 4.86 -0.93
CA ALA A 29 15.39 6.25 -1.37
C ALA A 29 15.49 6.37 -2.90
N VAL A 30 16.27 5.49 -3.54
CA VAL A 30 16.37 5.42 -5.01
C VAL A 30 15.02 5.05 -5.62
N MET A 31 14.37 4.01 -5.10
CA MET A 31 13.08 3.56 -5.62
C MET A 31 11.99 4.62 -5.44
N GLN A 32 11.91 5.24 -4.26
CA GLN A 32 10.95 6.31 -3.99
C GLN A 32 11.16 7.51 -4.92
N THR A 33 12.41 7.91 -5.16
CA THR A 33 12.74 9.01 -6.09
C THR A 33 12.30 8.66 -7.52
N ARG A 34 12.62 7.45 -7.99
CA ARG A 34 12.24 6.98 -9.32
C ARG A 34 10.72 6.98 -9.51
N LEU A 35 9.98 6.37 -8.58
CA LEU A 35 8.53 6.22 -8.68
C LEU A 35 7.78 7.56 -8.53
N LYS A 36 8.33 8.51 -7.75
CA LYS A 36 7.83 9.89 -7.72
C LYS A 36 8.04 10.63 -9.03
N ALA A 37 9.18 10.41 -9.70
CA ALA A 37 9.49 11.03 -10.99
C ALA A 37 8.71 10.38 -12.16
N HIS A 38 8.35 9.11 -12.03
CA HIS A 38 7.68 8.30 -13.05
C HIS A 38 6.43 7.62 -12.49
N PRO A 39 5.34 8.38 -12.22
CA PRO A 39 4.11 7.82 -11.65
C PRO A 39 3.44 6.77 -12.54
N GLU A 40 3.67 6.83 -13.86
CA GLU A 40 3.15 5.87 -14.84
C GLU A 40 4.05 4.63 -15.00
N GLU A 41 5.14 4.48 -14.23
CA GLU A 41 5.98 3.27 -14.28
C GLU A 41 5.18 2.07 -13.75
N ASP A 42 5.16 1.00 -14.55
CA ASP A 42 4.50 -0.25 -14.19
C ASP A 42 5.22 -0.98 -13.04
N ILE A 43 4.43 -1.32 -12.03
CA ILE A 43 4.81 -2.24 -10.96
C ILE A 43 4.04 -3.55 -11.08
N CYS A 44 4.66 -4.65 -10.68
CA CYS A 44 4.04 -5.96 -10.54
C CYS A 44 3.95 -6.31 -9.05
N ILE A 45 2.73 -6.58 -8.58
CA ILE A 45 2.49 -6.97 -7.18
C ILE A 45 3.00 -8.39 -6.99
N THR A 46 4.08 -8.56 -6.23
CA THR A 46 4.75 -9.87 -6.07
C THR A 46 4.57 -10.46 -4.68
N LYS A 47 4.58 -11.79 -4.61
CA LYS A 47 4.62 -12.55 -3.37
C LYS A 47 6.05 -12.92 -3.02
N GLY A 48 6.46 -12.70 -1.77
CA GLY A 48 7.83 -12.95 -1.32
C GLY A 48 8.77 -11.78 -1.62
N ALA A 49 10.09 -12.00 -1.54
CA ALA A 49 11.09 -10.95 -1.71
C ALA A 49 10.96 -10.21 -3.05
N ASP A 50 11.17 -8.89 -3.03
CA ASP A 50 11.01 -8.00 -4.19
C ASP A 50 12.27 -7.17 -4.48
N ASP A 51 12.12 -6.15 -5.34
CA ASP A 51 13.24 -5.30 -5.75
C ASP A 51 13.80 -4.42 -4.62
N LEU A 52 13.01 -4.17 -3.56
CA LEU A 52 13.51 -3.50 -2.35
C LEU A 52 14.33 -4.45 -1.48
N CYS A 53 13.99 -5.74 -1.46
CA CYS A 53 14.71 -6.76 -0.68
C CYS A 53 16.16 -7.01 -1.12
N ALA A 54 16.64 -6.45 -2.23
CA ALA A 54 17.99 -6.65 -2.75
C ALA A 54 19.09 -6.50 -1.69
N HIS A 55 18.92 -5.55 -0.76
CA HIS A 55 19.86 -5.26 0.33
C HIS A 55 19.29 -5.54 1.74
N CYS A 56 18.23 -6.35 1.84
CA CYS A 56 17.60 -6.65 3.12
C CYS A 56 18.40 -7.70 3.91
N PRO A 57 18.82 -7.43 5.16
CA PRO A 57 19.58 -8.39 5.98
C PRO A 57 18.77 -9.65 6.35
N ASN A 58 17.44 -9.54 6.34
CA ASN A 58 16.50 -10.62 6.67
C ASN A 58 16.11 -11.48 5.46
N ARG A 59 16.61 -11.16 4.26
CA ARG A 59 16.34 -11.94 3.04
C ARG A 59 17.02 -13.30 3.09
N ARG A 60 16.28 -14.34 2.72
CA ARG A 60 16.76 -15.72 2.51
C ARG A 60 16.21 -16.21 1.17
N GLY A 61 16.94 -15.93 0.08
CA GLY A 61 16.44 -16.20 -1.27
C GLY A 61 15.19 -15.38 -1.59
N SER A 62 14.07 -16.05 -1.85
CA SER A 62 12.74 -15.44 -2.03
C SER A 62 11.96 -15.28 -0.73
N ALA A 63 12.46 -15.80 0.39
CA ALA A 63 11.81 -15.74 1.70
C ALA A 63 12.42 -14.64 2.60
N CYS A 64 11.71 -14.34 3.69
CA CYS A 64 12.16 -13.46 4.77
C CYS A 64 12.17 -14.25 6.08
N THR A 65 13.08 -13.92 7.00
CA THR A 65 13.12 -14.53 8.34
C THR A 65 12.05 -14.00 9.30
N SER A 66 11.38 -12.91 8.95
CA SER A 66 10.28 -12.33 9.74
C SER A 66 8.93 -12.83 9.24
N GLU A 67 8.02 -13.10 10.17
CA GLU A 67 6.63 -13.50 9.90
C GLU A 67 5.71 -12.28 9.68
N HIS A 68 6.16 -11.07 10.00
CA HIS A 68 5.34 -9.85 9.87
C HIS A 68 5.09 -9.44 8.40
N PRO A 69 6.08 -9.47 7.48
CA PRO A 69 5.87 -9.00 6.12
C PRO A 69 4.76 -9.73 5.34
N PRO A 70 4.61 -11.08 5.41
CA PRO A 70 3.47 -11.75 4.79
C PRO A 70 2.11 -11.27 5.32
N LEU A 71 1.98 -11.05 6.64
CA LEU A 71 0.75 -10.53 7.25
C LEU A 71 0.40 -9.13 6.71
N PHE A 72 1.40 -8.25 6.59
CA PHE A 72 1.19 -6.90 6.07
C PHE A 72 0.78 -6.91 4.60
N ASP A 73 1.38 -7.80 3.80
CA ASP A 73 0.96 -7.96 2.40
C ASP A 73 -0.51 -8.38 2.28
N GLU A 74 -0.91 -9.38 3.06
CA GLU A 74 -2.29 -9.87 3.08
C GLU A 74 -3.28 -8.78 3.50
N ASN A 75 -2.93 -7.95 4.49
CA ASN A 75 -3.75 -6.81 4.89
C ASN A 75 -3.92 -5.80 3.75
N VAL A 76 -2.83 -5.41 3.06
CA VAL A 76 -2.90 -4.47 1.93
C VAL A 76 -3.80 -5.03 0.83
N LEU A 77 -3.60 -6.28 0.43
CA LEU A 77 -4.39 -6.92 -0.63
C LEU A 77 -5.88 -7.00 -0.25
N ARG A 78 -6.17 -7.43 0.99
CA ARG A 78 -7.55 -7.51 1.50
C ARG A 78 -8.25 -6.15 1.53
N MET A 79 -7.54 -5.09 1.90
CA MET A 79 -8.12 -3.75 2.05
C MET A 79 -8.27 -2.99 0.73
N THR A 80 -7.51 -3.37 -0.30
CA THR A 80 -7.52 -2.70 -1.62
C THR A 80 -8.18 -3.51 -2.73
N GLY A 81 -8.34 -4.82 -2.55
CA GLY A 81 -8.80 -5.74 -3.61
C GLY A 81 -7.74 -6.08 -4.65
N LEU A 82 -6.52 -5.52 -4.53
CA LEU A 82 -5.40 -5.84 -5.39
C LEU A 82 -4.99 -7.32 -5.27
N GLN A 83 -4.37 -7.86 -6.31
CA GLN A 83 -3.99 -9.28 -6.38
C GLN A 83 -2.50 -9.46 -6.71
N TYR A 84 -1.91 -10.55 -6.24
CA TYR A 84 -0.58 -10.94 -6.70
C TYR A 84 -0.57 -11.20 -8.21
N GLY A 85 0.50 -10.80 -8.88
CA GLY A 85 0.66 -10.84 -10.34
C GLY A 85 -0.03 -9.71 -11.08
N GLN A 86 -0.82 -8.87 -10.39
CA GLN A 86 -1.42 -7.69 -11.00
C GLN A 86 -0.33 -6.69 -11.37
N VAL A 87 -0.41 -6.18 -12.61
CA VAL A 87 0.42 -5.09 -13.11
C VAL A 87 -0.43 -3.83 -13.18
N LEU A 88 0.10 -2.73 -12.64
CA LEU A 88 -0.55 -1.42 -12.59
C LEU A 88 0.50 -0.33 -12.48
N SER A 89 0.11 0.91 -12.81
CA SER A 89 0.99 2.06 -12.62
C SER A 89 1.27 2.29 -11.13
N TRP A 90 2.42 2.86 -10.82
CA TRP A 90 2.71 3.32 -9.46
C TRP A 90 1.65 4.31 -8.95
N LYS A 91 1.14 5.18 -9.83
CA LYS A 91 0.07 6.11 -9.52
C LYS A 91 -1.17 5.38 -9.00
N ASP A 92 -1.68 4.41 -9.75
CA ASP A 92 -2.88 3.66 -9.39
C ASP A 92 -2.69 2.89 -8.08
N PHE A 93 -1.52 2.27 -7.90
CA PHE A 93 -1.17 1.62 -6.65
C PHE A 93 -1.15 2.62 -5.48
N SER A 94 -0.49 3.77 -5.67
CA SER A 94 -0.34 4.79 -4.63
C SER A 94 -1.67 5.41 -4.23
N ASP A 95 -2.58 5.61 -5.18
CA ASP A 95 -3.94 6.11 -4.94
C ASP A 95 -4.77 5.08 -4.19
N ALA A 96 -4.75 3.80 -4.63
CA ALA A 96 -5.48 2.71 -3.97
C ALA A 96 -5.00 2.44 -2.53
N THR A 97 -3.70 2.60 -2.28
CA THR A 97 -3.10 2.37 -0.95
C THR A 97 -2.96 3.63 -0.11
N ARG A 98 -3.35 4.80 -0.64
CA ARG A 98 -3.24 6.08 0.07
C ARG A 98 -3.90 6.05 1.45
N PRO A 99 -5.16 5.56 1.61
CA PRO A 99 -5.81 5.52 2.93
C PRO A 99 -5.09 4.61 3.93
N LEU A 100 -4.44 3.55 3.45
CA LEU A 100 -3.67 2.61 4.27
C LEU A 100 -2.40 3.28 4.82
N SER A 101 -1.81 4.19 4.02
CA SER A 101 -0.63 4.97 4.43
C SER A 101 -0.94 6.16 5.34
N LEU A 102 -2.21 6.51 5.55
CA LEU A 102 -2.61 7.68 6.34
C LEU A 102 -3.48 7.31 7.54
N ASP A 103 -4.65 6.74 7.27
CA ASP A 103 -5.73 6.60 8.26
C ASP A 103 -5.83 5.19 8.84
N ARG A 104 -5.33 4.17 8.11
CA ARG A 104 -5.49 2.75 8.48
C ARG A 104 -4.17 2.05 8.78
N LEU A 105 -3.17 2.79 9.26
CA LEU A 105 -1.83 2.27 9.53
C LEU A 105 -1.82 1.13 10.57
N GLU A 106 -2.64 1.23 11.62
CA GLU A 106 -2.71 0.19 12.67
C GLU A 106 -3.35 -1.10 12.17
N GLU A 107 -4.37 -0.99 11.29
CA GLU A 107 -5.00 -2.15 10.65
C GLU A 107 -4.08 -2.78 9.60
N THR A 108 -3.30 -1.96 8.89
CA THR A 108 -2.43 -2.41 7.80
C THR A 108 -1.17 -3.08 8.34
N CYS A 109 -0.54 -2.45 9.33
CA CYS A 109 0.78 -2.81 9.86
C CYS A 109 0.75 -3.01 11.39
N PRO A 110 -0.07 -3.95 11.91
CA PRO A 110 -0.13 -4.23 13.34
C PRO A 110 1.25 -4.63 13.87
N ASP A 111 1.62 -4.13 15.05
CA ASP A 111 2.89 -4.41 15.72
C ASP A 111 4.16 -4.11 14.88
N CYS A 112 4.03 -3.25 13.87
CA CYS A 112 5.18 -2.79 13.09
C CYS A 112 6.05 -1.84 13.93
N GLU A 113 7.35 -2.12 13.99
CA GLU A 113 8.33 -1.30 14.72
C GLU A 113 8.38 0.16 14.22
N TRP A 114 8.02 0.41 12.95
CA TRP A 114 8.01 1.73 12.32
C TRP A 114 6.65 2.44 12.39
N LEU A 115 5.65 1.84 13.00
CA LEU A 115 4.30 2.40 13.10
C LEU A 115 4.28 3.81 13.74
N PRO A 116 5.01 4.11 14.83
CA PRO A 116 5.05 5.46 15.38
C PRO A 116 5.56 6.51 14.38
N LEU A 117 6.65 6.20 13.67
CA LEU A 117 7.21 7.07 12.63
C LEU A 117 6.22 7.27 11.47
N CYS A 118 5.56 6.20 11.03
CA CYS A 118 4.53 6.29 9.98
C CYS A 118 3.36 7.20 10.41
N LYS A 119 2.94 7.15 11.67
CA LYS A 119 1.87 8.03 12.19
C LYS A 119 2.28 9.50 12.22
N GLU A 120 3.52 9.80 12.60
CA GLU A 120 4.06 11.18 12.53
C GLU A 120 4.02 11.71 11.10
N ILE A 121 4.51 10.91 10.14
CA ILE A 121 4.54 11.26 8.72
C ILE A 121 3.12 11.43 8.15
N ALA A 122 2.19 10.55 8.51
CA ALA A 122 0.79 10.66 8.10
C ALA A 122 0.15 11.97 8.61
N ALA A 123 0.38 12.31 9.89
CA ALA A 123 -0.13 13.54 10.48
C ALA A 123 0.43 14.81 9.79
N GLU A 124 1.70 14.80 9.36
CA GLU A 124 2.28 15.88 8.57
C GLU A 124 1.64 15.99 7.18
N ARG A 125 1.50 14.86 6.47
CA ARG A 125 0.91 14.82 5.12
C ARG A 125 -0.52 15.38 5.12
N LEU A 126 -1.34 14.97 6.10
CA LEU A 126 -2.72 15.45 6.25
C LEU A 126 -2.79 16.98 6.48
N LYS A 127 -1.85 17.54 7.26
CA LYS A 127 -1.77 19.00 7.48
C LYS A 127 -1.38 19.74 6.20
N THR A 128 -0.42 19.22 5.43
CA THR A 128 0.00 19.82 4.16
C THR A 128 -1.12 19.84 3.13
N GLU A 129 -1.88 18.74 3.02
CA GLU A 129 -3.01 18.64 2.09
C GLU A 129 -4.17 19.58 2.49
N ALA A 130 -4.49 19.65 3.78
CA ALA A 130 -5.48 20.60 4.30
C ALA A 130 -5.09 22.06 4.03
N SER A 131 -3.79 22.37 4.07
CA SER A 131 -3.28 23.72 3.80
C SER A 131 -3.25 24.09 2.31
N THR A 132 -3.24 23.08 1.43
CA THR A 132 -3.15 23.26 -0.03
C THR A 132 -4.52 23.22 -0.72
N GLY A 133 -5.61 23.00 0.04
CA GLY A 133 -6.98 22.98 -0.49
C GLY A 133 -7.34 21.76 -1.35
N MET A 134 -6.49 20.73 -1.37
CA MET A 134 -6.66 19.54 -2.21
C MET A 134 -7.30 18.42 -1.38
N ARG A 135 -8.63 18.42 -1.30
CA ARG A 135 -9.38 17.36 -0.61
C ARG A 135 -9.63 16.22 -1.60
N CYS A 136 -8.96 15.08 -1.41
CA CYS A 136 -9.29 13.84 -2.11
C CYS A 136 -10.53 13.24 -1.41
N GLU A 137 -11.69 13.31 -2.07
CA GLU A 137 -12.91 12.68 -1.56
C GLU A 137 -12.75 11.17 -1.66
N ALA A 138 -12.61 10.49 -0.52
CA ALA A 138 -12.73 9.05 -0.45
C ALA A 138 -14.21 8.70 -0.75
N GLN A 139 -14.48 8.17 -1.93
CA GLN A 139 -15.79 7.61 -2.24
C GLN A 139 -16.00 6.37 -1.38
N SER A 140 -16.81 6.53 -0.33
CA SER A 140 -17.45 5.42 0.36
C SER A 140 -18.22 4.61 -0.66
N ALA A 141 -17.81 3.36 -0.89
CA ALA A 141 -18.63 2.39 -1.59
C ALA A 141 -19.86 2.10 -0.72
N GLU A 142 -20.95 2.81 -0.97
CA GLU A 142 -22.26 2.44 -0.48
C GLU A 142 -22.65 1.13 -1.18
N VAL A 143 -22.65 0.04 -0.41
CA VAL A 143 -23.23 -1.24 -0.81
C VAL A 143 -24.70 -0.98 -1.11
N GLY A 144 -25.03 -0.97 -2.40
CA GLY A 144 -26.40 -0.80 -2.89
C GLY A 144 -27.31 -1.84 -2.25
N GLN A 145 -28.19 -1.36 -1.38
CA GLN A 145 -29.41 -2.05 -0.98
C GLN A 145 -30.22 -2.35 -2.24
N VAL A 146 -30.61 -3.61 -2.40
CA VAL A 146 -31.66 -4.02 -3.34
C VAL A 146 -32.97 -3.98 -2.56
N PRO A 147 -33.91 -3.07 -2.85
CA PRO A 147 -35.32 -3.29 -2.56
C PRO A 147 -36.00 -3.81 -3.82
N ALA A 148 -37.15 -4.46 -3.82
CA ALA A 148 -37.92 -5.28 -2.90
C ALA A 148 -39.10 -5.82 -3.77
N GLU A 149 -39.82 -6.83 -3.27
CA GLU A 149 -41.20 -7.20 -3.65
C GLU A 149 -41.35 -8.04 -4.94
N ALA A 150 -41.70 -9.32 -4.88
CA ALA A 150 -42.93 -9.97 -4.42
C ALA A 150 -44.07 -9.99 -5.47
N GLU A 151 -44.38 -11.23 -5.90
CA GLU A 151 -45.66 -11.78 -6.37
C GLU A 151 -46.41 -11.09 -7.53
N LYS A 152 -46.75 -11.88 -8.58
CA LYS A 152 -48.11 -12.44 -8.78
C LYS A 152 -48.27 -13.08 -10.18
N GLU A 153 -48.56 -14.39 -10.17
CA GLU A 153 -49.56 -15.12 -10.98
C GLU A 153 -49.87 -14.76 -12.46
N ARG A 154 -49.78 -15.79 -13.33
CA ARG A 154 -50.84 -16.32 -14.24
C ARG A 154 -50.63 -16.17 -15.77
N SER A 155 -50.90 -17.30 -16.45
CA SER A 155 -51.19 -17.53 -17.90
C SER A 155 -49.97 -17.39 -18.84
N GLU A 156 -49.61 -18.35 -19.71
CA GLU A 156 -50.37 -19.37 -20.45
C GLU A 156 -49.65 -20.73 -20.48
#